data_AF-A0A512JAE9-F1
#
_entry.id   AF-A0A512JAE9-F1
#
_cell.length_a   1.000
_cell.length_b   1.000
_cell.length_c   1.000
_cell.angle_alpha   90.00
_cell.angle_beta   90.00
_cell.angle_gamma   90.00
#
_symmetry.space_group_name_H-M   'P 1'
#
loop_
_entity.id
_entity.type
_entity.pdbx_description
1 polymer ?
#
loop_
_entity_poly.entity_id
_entity_poly.type
_entity_poly.pdbx_seq_one_letter_code
_entity_poly.pdbx_strand_id
1 'polypeptide(L)'
;MSTRAEIDAYLVEGARLIRWAEECASRMNEAGACEGHRLMAATTLKAMLHIQFRMTVYGDRLAAEVAPAPAPPPVPENRRWWPILSRRRGYRPIHL
;
A
#
# COMPACT_ATOMS: atom_id res chain seq x y z
N MET A 1 -14.32 -6.03 -16.89
CA MET A 1 -13.37 -6.31 -15.79
C MET A 1 -12.95 -4.99 -15.17
N SER A 2 -12.73 -4.94 -13.86
CA SER A 2 -12.11 -3.76 -13.22
C SER A 2 -10.62 -3.71 -13.57
N THR A 3 -10.06 -2.52 -13.76
CA THR A 3 -8.62 -2.30 -13.98
C THR A 3 -7.77 -3.04 -12.94
N ARG A 4 -8.24 -3.13 -11.69
CA ARG A 4 -7.55 -3.87 -10.63
C ARG A 4 -7.46 -5.37 -10.91
N ALA A 5 -8.57 -5.98 -11.32
CA ALA A 5 -8.61 -7.41 -11.64
C ALA A 5 -7.72 -7.76 -12.84
N GLU A 6 -7.58 -6.84 -13.78
CA GLU A 6 -6.66 -6.99 -14.92
C GLU A 6 -5.19 -6.94 -14.48
N ILE A 7 -4.83 -5.98 -13.61
CA ILE A 7 -3.49 -5.90 -13.04
C ILE A 7 -3.16 -7.15 -12.22
N ASP A 8 -4.08 -7.63 -11.39
CA ASP A 8 -3.88 -8.86 -10.62
C ASP A 8 -3.64 -10.08 -11.54
N ALA A 9 -4.39 -10.18 -12.65
CA ALA A 9 -4.17 -11.23 -13.64
C ALA A 9 -2.78 -11.14 -14.30
N TYR A 10 -2.33 -9.93 -14.66
CA TYR A 10 -0.98 -9.73 -15.20
C TYR A 10 0.12 -10.04 -14.19
N LEU A 11 -0.09 -9.75 -12.89
CA LEU A 11 0.87 -10.08 -11.85
C LEU A 11 1.02 -11.60 -11.69
N VAL A 12 -0.08 -12.36 -11.75
CA VAL A 12 -0.07 -13.83 -11.71
C VAL A 12 0.66 -14.40 -12.91
N GLU A 13 0.33 -13.93 -14.12
CA GLU A 13 0.99 -14.40 -15.34
C GLU A 13 2.48 -14.00 -15.37
N GLY A 14 2.82 -12.78 -14.95
CA GLY A 14 4.19 -12.32 -14.85
C GLY A 14 5.04 -13.17 -13.89
N ALA A 15 4.48 -13.56 -12.74
CA ALA A 15 5.15 -14.48 -11.81
C ALA A 15 5.41 -15.86 -12.45
N ARG A 16 4.45 -16.37 -13.24
CA ARG A 16 4.61 -17.63 -13.99
C ARG A 16 5.74 -17.53 -15.02
N LEU A 17 5.80 -16.44 -15.78
CA LEU A 17 6.82 -16.19 -16.78
C LEU A 17 8.21 -16.00 -16.17
N ILE A 18 8.33 -15.28 -15.06
CA ILE A 18 9.59 -15.10 -14.33
C ILE A 18 10.13 -16.45 -13.88
N ARG A 19 9.30 -17.28 -13.23
CA ARG A 19 9.72 -18.62 -12.80
C ARG A 19 10.21 -19.47 -13.96
N TRP A 20 9.52 -19.41 -15.11
CA TRP A 20 9.94 -20.13 -16.30
C TRP A 20 11.27 -19.60 -16.86
N ALA A 21 11.48 -18.28 -16.86
CA ALA A 21 12.73 -17.66 -17.28
C ALA A 21 13.90 -18.05 -16.34
N GLU A 22 13.68 -18.11 -15.03
CA GLU A 22 14.65 -18.60 -14.05
C GLU A 22 15.06 -20.04 -14.33
N GLU A 23 14.08 -20.92 -14.59
CA GLU A 23 14.33 -22.32 -14.94
C GLU A 23 15.13 -22.44 -16.23
N CYS A 24 14.78 -21.66 -17.26
CA CYS A 24 15.53 -21.61 -18.51
C CYS A 24 16.96 -21.15 -18.30
N ALA A 25 17.17 -20.11 -17.48
CA ALA A 25 18.51 -19.61 -17.15
C ALA A 25 19.34 -20.66 -16.40
N SER A 26 18.74 -21.41 -15.46
CA SER A 26 19.42 -22.52 -14.77
C SER A 26 19.87 -23.60 -15.75
N ARG A 27 18.95 -24.05 -16.62
CA ARG A 27 19.22 -25.07 -17.63
C ARG A 27 20.30 -24.63 -18.62
N MET A 28 20.31 -23.36 -19.01
CA MET A 28 21.37 -22.80 -19.85
C MET A 28 22.73 -22.84 -19.16
N ASN A 29 22.78 -22.51 -17.86
CA ASN A 29 24.02 -22.55 -17.10
C ASN A 29 24.52 -24.00 -16.93
N GLU A 30 23.64 -24.95 -16.64
CA GLU A 30 23.95 -26.38 -16.57
C GLU A 30 24.44 -26.95 -17.91
N ALA A 31 23.88 -26.48 -19.03
CA ALA A 31 24.31 -26.86 -20.37
C ALA A 31 25.63 -26.21 -20.81
N GLY A 32 26.27 -25.39 -19.97
CA GLY A 32 27.53 -24.73 -20.30
C GLY A 32 27.39 -23.64 -21.36
N ALA A 33 26.26 -22.91 -21.36
CA ALA A 33 26.06 -21.79 -22.28
C ALA A 33 27.21 -20.77 -22.20
N CYS A 34 27.58 -20.21 -23.34
CA CYS A 34 28.64 -19.20 -23.40
C CYS A 34 28.26 -17.94 -22.61
N GLU A 35 29.28 -17.16 -22.22
CA GLU A 35 29.11 -15.98 -21.38
C GLU A 35 28.10 -14.97 -21.93
N GLY A 36 28.10 -14.74 -23.25
CA GLY A 36 27.14 -13.84 -23.89
C GLY A 36 25.68 -14.28 -23.69
N HIS A 37 25.40 -15.57 -23.81
CA HIS A 37 24.06 -16.11 -23.58
C HIS A 37 23.64 -16.00 -22.11
N ARG A 38 24.57 -16.25 -21.17
CA ARG A 38 24.30 -16.09 -19.74
C ARG A 38 24.00 -14.64 -19.37
N LEU A 39 24.76 -13.70 -19.92
CA LEU A 39 24.54 -12.27 -19.72
C LEU A 39 23.19 -11.83 -20.29
N MET A 40 22.83 -12.32 -21.48
CA MET A 40 21.53 -12.04 -22.09
C MET A 40 20.39 -12.56 -21.20
N ALA A 41 20.46 -13.81 -20.74
CA ALA A 41 19.46 -14.39 -19.85
C ALA A 41 19.34 -13.59 -18.53
N ALA A 42 20.46 -13.22 -17.91
CA ALA A 42 20.47 -12.46 -16.66
C ALA A 42 19.87 -11.04 -16.84
N THR A 43 20.20 -10.36 -17.94
CA THR A 43 19.67 -9.02 -18.23
C THR A 43 18.18 -9.05 -18.56
N THR A 44 17.72 -10.05 -19.31
CA THR A 44 16.29 -10.28 -19.57
C THR A 44 15.54 -10.55 -18.28
N LEU A 45 16.03 -11.46 -17.42
CA LEU A 45 15.38 -11.77 -16.15
C LEU A 45 15.29 -10.53 -15.25
N LYS A 46 16.36 -9.73 -15.17
CA LYS A 46 16.36 -8.46 -14.43
C LYS A 46 15.30 -7.48 -14.95
N ALA A 47 15.13 -7.38 -16.26
CA ALA A 47 14.10 -6.52 -16.86
C ALA A 47 12.68 -7.01 -16.49
N MET A 48 12.43 -8.32 -16.54
CA MET A 48 11.15 -8.91 -16.14
C MET A 48 10.82 -8.63 -14.68
N LEU A 49 11.78 -8.85 -13.78
CA LEU A 49 11.63 -8.55 -12.34
C LEU A 49 11.32 -7.07 -12.10
N HIS A 50 11.98 -6.17 -12.84
CA HIS A 50 11.72 -4.74 -12.73
C HIS A 50 10.30 -4.36 -13.18
N ILE A 51 9.81 -4.95 -14.28
CA ILE A 51 8.44 -4.73 -14.77
C ILE A 51 7.44 -5.25 -13.74
N GLN A 52 7.62 -6.47 -13.23
CA GLN A 52 6.77 -7.06 -12.20
C GLN A 52 6.68 -6.15 -10.97
N PHE A 53 7.82 -5.68 -10.47
CA PHE A 53 7.85 -4.75 -9.33
C PHE A 53 7.04 -3.48 -9.60
N ARG A 54 7.20 -2.86 -10.78
CA ARG A 54 6.44 -1.66 -11.15
C ARG A 54 4.93 -1.92 -11.22
N MET A 55 4.52 -3.09 -11.72
CA MET A 55 3.11 -3.48 -11.76
C MET A 55 2.54 -3.70 -10.35
N THR A 56 3.31 -4.31 -9.45
CA THR A 56 2.90 -4.49 -8.04
C THR A 56 2.67 -3.14 -7.38
N VAL A 57 3.64 -2.22 -7.49
CA VAL A 57 3.54 -0.86 -6.93
C VAL A 57 2.34 -0.11 -7.52
N TYR A 58 2.09 -0.26 -8.83
CA TYR A 58 0.93 0.35 -9.46
C TYR A 58 -0.38 -0.23 -8.95
N GLY A 59 -0.45 -1.55 -8.79
CA GLY A 59 -1.58 -2.24 -8.16
C GLY A 59 -1.85 -1.68 -6.76
N ASP A 60 -0.84 -1.61 -5.90
CA ASP A 60 -0.97 -1.13 -4.52
C ASP A 60 -1.50 0.30 -4.46
N ARG A 61 -1.06 1.17 -5.38
CA ARG A 61 -1.59 2.53 -5.52
C ARG A 61 -3.07 2.55 -5.90
N LEU A 62 -3.47 1.73 -6.89
CA LEU A 62 -4.89 1.61 -7.26
C LEU A 62 -5.75 1.10 -6.09
N ALA A 63 -5.23 0.17 -5.29
CA ALA A 63 -5.95 -0.32 -4.11
C ALA A 63 -6.11 0.78 -3.04
N ALA A 64 -5.09 1.62 -2.85
CA ALA A 64 -5.15 2.75 -1.93
C ALA A 64 -6.13 3.85 -2.39
N GLU A 65 -6.22 4.11 -3.69
CA GLU A 65 -7.18 5.08 -4.25
C GLU A 65 -8.64 4.63 -4.11
N VAL A 66 -8.89 3.33 -4.12
CA VAL A 66 -10.24 2.74 -3.95
C VAL A 66 -10.59 2.54 -2.47
N ALA A 67 -9.60 2.62 -1.57
CA ALA A 67 -9.84 2.44 -0.14
C ALA A 67 -10.69 3.59 0.43
N PRO A 68 -11.77 3.29 1.18
CA PRO A 68 -12.56 4.34 1.82
C PRO A 68 -11.69 5.13 2.79
N ALA A 69 -11.85 6.46 2.78
CA ALA A 69 -11.10 7.34 3.66
C ALA A 69 -11.25 6.90 5.12
N PRO A 70 -10.16 6.89 5.92
CA PRO A 70 -10.25 6.58 7.33
C PRO A 70 -11.23 7.55 7.99
N ALA A 71 -12.15 7.01 8.79
CA ALA A 71 -13.09 7.82 9.54
C ALA A 71 -12.32 8.86 10.36
N PRO A 72 -12.73 10.15 10.37
CA PRO A 72 -12.04 11.15 11.15
C PRO A 72 -12.02 10.72 12.63
N PRO A 73 -10.90 10.94 13.35
CA PRO A 73 -10.84 10.63 14.76
C PRO A 73 -11.98 11.35 15.49
N PRO A 74 -12.61 10.73 16.50
CA PRO A 74 -13.63 11.40 17.29
C PRO A 74 -13.03 12.69 17.85
N VAL A 75 -13.63 13.82 17.50
CA VAL A 75 -13.22 15.12 18.02
C VAL A 75 -13.31 15.04 19.55
N PRO A 76 -12.24 15.35 20.31
CA PRO A 76 -12.34 15.37 21.75
C PRO A 76 -13.43 16.36 22.13
N GLU A 77 -14.48 15.83 22.77
CA GLU A 77 -15.61 16.59 23.25
C GLU A 77 -15.05 17.66 24.20
N ASN A 78 -15.09 18.92 23.76
CA ASN A 78 -14.53 20.04 24.48
C ASN A 78 -15.23 20.12 25.84
N ARG A 79 -14.60 19.56 26.89
CA ARG A 79 -15.08 19.67 28.26
C ARG A 79 -15.19 21.15 28.57
N ARG A 80 -16.41 21.70 28.60
CA ARG A 80 -16.67 23.07 29.07
C ARG A 80 -16.36 23.13 30.57
N TRP A 81 -15.22 23.71 30.94
CA TRP A 81 -14.78 23.89 32.33
C TRP A 81 -15.56 24.96 33.12
N TRP A 82 -16.74 25.38 32.68
CA TRP A 82 -17.53 26.38 33.39
C TRP A 82 -19.00 25.97 33.46
N PRO A 83 -19.48 25.64 34.68
CA PRO A 83 -20.34 26.59 35.36
C PRO A 83 -20.14 26.56 36.89
N ILE A 84 -19.17 27.32 37.43
CA ILE A 84 -19.05 27.52 38.89
C ILE A 84 -19.36 28.98 39.30
N LEU A 85 -19.48 29.93 38.36
CA LEU A 85 -19.71 31.34 38.69
C LEU A 85 -21.18 31.78 38.76
N SER A 86 -22.17 30.94 38.43
CA SER A 86 -23.59 31.34 38.45
C SER A 86 -24.32 31.08 39.78
N ARG A 87 -23.63 30.60 40.83
CA ARG A 87 -24.25 30.26 42.14
C ARG A 87 -23.78 31.16 43.30
N ARG A 88 -23.92 32.48 43.15
CA ARG A 88 -24.04 33.41 44.30
C ARG A 88 -25.12 34.46 44.07
N ARG A 89 -26.38 34.01 44.01
CA ARG A 89 -27.54 34.78 44.49
C ARG A 89 -28.03 34.11 45.76
N GLY A 90 -27.72 34.73 46.90
CA GLY A 90 -28.17 34.34 48.22
C GLY A 90 -28.22 35.58 49.10
N TYR A 91 -29.35 36.25 49.03
CA TYR A 91 -29.77 37.45 49.76
C TYR A 91 -29.77 37.22 51.28
N ARG A 92 -29.38 38.24 52.08
CA ARG A 92 -30.06 38.56 53.35
C ARG A 92 -29.79 40.03 53.75
N PRO A 93 -30.83 40.80 54.11
CA PRO A 93 -30.70 42.17 54.59
C PRO A 93 -30.37 42.18 56.09
N ILE A 94 -29.59 43.15 56.55
CA ILE A 94 -29.46 43.49 57.96
C ILE A 94 -30.08 44.86 58.13
N HIS A 95 -31.20 44.89 58.84
CA HIS A 95 -31.76 46.09 59.44
C HIS A 95 -30.82 46.58 60.55
N LEU A 96 -30.53 47.87 60.56
CA LEU A 96 -30.46 48.75 61.74
C LEU A 96 -30.53 50.20 61.26
#